data_AF-A0A7D5N0Y8-F1
#
_entry.id   AF-A0A7D5N0Y8-F1
#
_cell.length_a   1.000
_cell.length_b   1.000
_cell.length_c   1.000
_cell.angle_alpha   90.00
_cell.angle_beta   90.00
_cell.angle_gamma   90.00
#
_symmetry.space_group_name_H-M   'P 1'
#
loop_
_entity.id
_entity.type
_entity.pdbx_description
1 polymer ?
#
loop_
_entity_poly.entity_id
_entity_poly.type
_entity_poly.pdbx_seq_one_letter_code
_entity_poly.pdbx_strand_id
1 'polypeptide(L)'
;MIVFRYLTKEVYATILATTIILLLILISNQFIHYLNRAAAGGLPPRAVMQLMSLQVPLLLGYLLPLGLFLGILLAYGRMYVDNEMTVLSACGFSKAQLIATTLGFSVFIAIMVAFLTLWLQPKLASYRDHIYAQAAAASPLETLFPGRFVTLDSGRWVLYVEDVTRDRRSIGNVFVAKMPDQLGEPWTIVSANAGHQMTDKETGDEFLVLTDGSRYTGVPGQNDFQIVNYKQYGVRIQVAQPKMRQQAEQLPTIQLWQKRNDIEAAAELQWRLAMPVATIILALLGVAMSRVRPRYGRFANLLPAILLYVVYADLIFVSQAAIQKARFHLGLGCG
;
A
#
# COMPACT_ATOMS: atom_id res chain seq x y z
N MET A 1 41.16 0.89 -12.36
CA MET A 1 39.82 0.58 -12.93
C MET A 1 39.28 -0.80 -12.58
N ILE A 2 40.10 -1.86 -12.50
CA ILE A 2 39.62 -3.24 -12.23
C ILE A 2 38.95 -3.36 -10.85
N VAL A 3 39.57 -2.83 -9.79
CA VAL A 3 39.03 -2.84 -8.41
C VAL A 3 37.66 -2.17 -8.32
N PHE A 4 37.47 -1.03 -8.99
CA PHE A 4 36.19 -0.32 -9.02
C PHE A 4 35.08 -1.17 -9.63
N ARG A 5 35.37 -1.82 -10.77
CA ARG A 5 34.41 -2.70 -11.46
C ARG A 5 34.08 -3.94 -10.63
N TYR A 6 35.07 -4.50 -9.94
CA TYR A 6 34.88 -5.62 -9.03
C TYR A 6 33.96 -5.25 -7.85
N LEU A 7 34.30 -4.18 -7.11
CA LEU A 7 33.51 -3.67 -5.98
C LEU A 7 32.08 -3.36 -6.40
N THR A 8 31.91 -2.65 -7.52
CA THR A 8 30.59 -2.25 -8.00
C THR A 8 29.76 -3.46 -8.40
N LYS A 9 30.35 -4.45 -9.08
CA LYS A 9 29.65 -5.67 -9.49
C LYS A 9 29.19 -6.49 -8.27
N GLU A 10 30.06 -6.69 -7.29
CA GLU A 10 29.76 -7.48 -6.09
C GLU A 10 28.66 -6.81 -5.26
N VAL A 11 28.78 -5.50 -5.04
CA VAL A 11 27.78 -4.73 -4.30
C VAL A 11 26.45 -4.70 -5.06
N TYR A 12 26.44 -4.40 -6.35
CA TYR A 12 25.21 -4.33 -7.14
C TYR A 12 24.47 -5.68 -7.20
N ALA A 13 25.20 -6.78 -7.37
CA ALA A 13 24.61 -8.13 -7.32
C ALA A 13 23.98 -8.42 -5.96
N THR A 14 24.66 -8.03 -4.88
CA THR A 14 24.16 -8.22 -3.51
C THR A 14 22.94 -7.35 -3.24
N ILE A 15 22.93 -6.08 -3.70
CA ILE A 15 21.79 -5.16 -3.59
C ILE A 15 20.57 -5.72 -4.32
N LEU A 16 20.75 -6.20 -5.55
CA LEU A 16 19.65 -6.79 -6.30
C LEU A 16 19.10 -8.02 -5.59
N ALA A 17 19.96 -8.91 -5.12
CA ALA A 17 19.55 -10.10 -4.39
C ALA A 17 18.77 -9.77 -3.12
N THR A 18 19.27 -8.85 -2.28
CA THR A 18 18.58 -8.42 -1.05
C THR A 18 17.27 -7.72 -1.35
N THR A 19 17.25 -6.83 -2.35
CA THR A 19 16.03 -6.11 -2.75
C THR A 19 14.96 -7.07 -3.26
N ILE A 20 15.32 -8.07 -4.07
CA ILE A 20 14.39 -9.09 -4.57
C ILE A 20 13.81 -9.92 -3.42
N ILE A 21 14.65 -10.35 -2.47
CA ILE A 21 14.19 -11.11 -1.30
C ILE A 21 13.20 -10.28 -0.47
N LEU A 22 13.54 -9.03 -0.17
CA LEU A 22 12.67 -8.12 0.58
C LEU A 22 11.36 -7.84 -0.17
N LEU A 23 11.45 -7.64 -1.49
CA LEU A 23 10.30 -7.44 -2.36
C LEU A 23 9.37 -8.66 -2.32
N LEU A 24 9.90 -9.88 -2.40
CA LEU A 24 9.12 -11.11 -2.33
C LEU A 24 8.39 -11.25 -0.97
N ILE A 25 9.08 -10.95 0.13
CA ILE A 25 8.50 -10.98 1.48
C ILE A 25 7.33 -10.00 1.58
N LEU A 26 7.53 -8.75 1.16
CA LEU A 26 6.49 -7.72 1.28
C LEU A 26 5.32 -7.93 0.30
N ILE A 27 5.60 -8.36 -0.93
CA ILE A 27 4.55 -8.71 -1.90
C ILE A 27 3.70 -9.85 -1.37
N SER A 28 4.32 -10.89 -0.79
CA SER A 28 3.58 -12.02 -0.23
C SER A 28 2.59 -11.56 0.85
N ASN A 29 3.06 -10.72 1.79
CA ASN A 29 2.19 -10.18 2.83
C ASN A 29 1.06 -9.32 2.23
N GLN A 30 1.39 -8.43 1.30
CA GLN A 30 0.40 -7.57 0.68
C GLN A 30 -0.61 -8.37 -0.16
N PHE A 31 -0.17 -9.43 -0.84
CA PHE A 31 -1.02 -10.32 -1.61
C PHE A 31 -2.07 -10.98 -0.71
N ILE A 32 -1.67 -11.48 0.47
CA ILE A 32 -2.60 -12.04 1.47
C ILE A 32 -3.63 -10.98 1.89
N HIS A 33 -3.21 -9.74 2.14
CA HIS A 33 -4.13 -8.66 2.51
C HIS A 33 -5.18 -8.37 1.44
N TYR A 34 -4.80 -8.29 0.16
CA TYR A 34 -5.77 -8.05 -0.91
C TYR A 34 -6.63 -9.28 -1.22
N LEU A 35 -6.07 -10.49 -1.10
CA LEU A 35 -6.82 -11.72 -1.25
C LEU A 35 -7.92 -11.83 -0.17
N ASN A 36 -7.60 -11.48 1.08
CA ASN A 36 -8.58 -11.43 2.16
C ASN A 36 -9.71 -10.41 1.88
N ARG A 37 -9.37 -9.24 1.33
CA ARG A 37 -10.38 -8.24 0.92
C ARG A 37 -11.27 -8.74 -0.22
N ALA A 38 -10.70 -9.43 -1.19
CA ALA A 38 -11.48 -10.04 -2.27
C ALA A 38 -12.34 -11.20 -1.78
N ALA A 39 -11.81 -12.04 -0.87
CA ALA A 39 -12.55 -13.15 -0.26
C ALA A 39 -13.73 -12.66 0.61
N ALA A 40 -13.60 -11.48 1.21
CA ALA A 40 -14.67 -10.79 1.94
C ALA A 40 -15.69 -10.08 1.03
N GLY A 41 -15.54 -10.14 -0.30
CA GLY A 41 -16.42 -9.46 -1.24
C GLY A 41 -16.19 -7.94 -1.34
N GLY A 42 -15.05 -7.44 -0.87
CA GLY A 42 -14.71 -6.01 -0.93
C GLY A 42 -14.04 -5.57 -2.24
N LEU A 43 -13.49 -6.50 -3.03
CA LEU A 43 -12.78 -6.21 -4.28
C LEU A 43 -12.95 -7.33 -5.32
N PRO A 44 -13.18 -7.01 -6.61
CA PRO A 44 -13.23 -8.01 -7.65
C PRO A 44 -11.84 -8.64 -7.89
N PRO A 45 -11.72 -9.95 -8.19
CA PRO A 45 -10.43 -10.63 -8.36
C PRO A 45 -9.52 -10.00 -9.41
N ARG A 46 -10.08 -9.44 -10.48
CA ARG A 46 -9.31 -8.72 -11.52
C ARG A 46 -8.63 -7.47 -10.97
N ALA A 47 -9.30 -6.73 -10.09
CA ALA A 47 -8.73 -5.54 -9.44
C ALA A 47 -7.57 -5.94 -8.52
N VAL A 48 -7.63 -7.09 -7.85
CA VAL A 48 -6.51 -7.60 -7.03
C VAL A 48 -5.24 -7.74 -7.86
N MET A 49 -5.30 -8.37 -9.03
CA MET A 49 -4.13 -8.54 -9.90
C MET A 49 -3.56 -7.21 -10.38
N GLN A 50 -4.41 -6.25 -10.74
CA GLN A 50 -3.98 -4.90 -11.13
C GLN A 50 -3.31 -4.17 -9.96
N LEU A 51 -3.94 -4.17 -8.77
CA LEU A 51 -3.39 -3.56 -7.56
C LEU A 51 -2.06 -4.19 -7.15
N MET A 52 -1.89 -5.51 -7.33
CA MET A 52 -0.61 -6.20 -7.16
C MET A 52 0.47 -5.69 -8.09
N SER A 53 0.17 -5.54 -9.37
CA SER A 53 1.14 -5.03 -10.33
C SER A 53 1.61 -3.61 -10.01
N LEU A 54 0.71 -2.77 -9.46
CA LEU A 54 1.01 -1.41 -8.98
C LEU A 54 1.85 -1.42 -7.71
N GLN A 55 1.71 -2.44 -6.86
CA GLN A 55 2.41 -2.54 -5.60
C GLN A 55 3.92 -2.73 -5.78
N VAL A 56 4.34 -3.48 -6.82
CA VAL A 56 5.76 -3.76 -7.11
C VAL A 56 6.60 -2.47 -7.24
N PRO A 57 6.30 -1.55 -8.19
CA PRO A 57 7.09 -0.33 -8.34
C PRO A 57 6.97 0.61 -7.13
N LEU A 58 5.83 0.59 -6.42
CA LEU A 58 5.62 1.37 -5.22
C LEU A 58 6.57 0.91 -4.09
N LEU A 59 6.61 -0.39 -3.82
CA LEU A 59 7.52 -0.98 -2.83
C LEU A 59 8.98 -0.80 -3.22
N LEU A 60 9.30 -0.85 -4.51
CA LEU A 60 10.68 -0.69 -5.00
C LEU A 60 11.28 0.67 -4.62
N GLY A 61 10.49 1.75 -4.63
CA GLY A 61 10.93 3.08 -4.20
C GLY A 61 11.40 3.13 -2.74
N TYR A 62 10.79 2.31 -1.87
CA TYR A 62 11.14 2.21 -0.45
C TYR A 62 12.21 1.13 -0.17
N LEU A 63 12.22 0.07 -0.96
CA LEU A 63 13.12 -1.07 -0.76
C LEU A 63 14.52 -0.85 -1.32
N LEU A 64 14.69 -0.01 -2.35
CA LEU A 64 16.00 0.27 -2.91
C LEU A 64 16.99 0.93 -1.92
N PRO A 65 16.61 1.96 -1.13
CA PRO A 65 17.48 2.50 -0.09
C PRO A 65 17.90 1.46 0.95
N LEU A 66 16.98 0.61 1.39
CA LEU A 66 17.25 -0.47 2.34
C LEU A 66 18.11 -1.58 1.73
N GLY A 67 17.79 -1.98 0.50
CA GLY A 67 18.54 -2.98 -0.27
C GLY A 67 19.97 -2.52 -0.54
N LEU A 68 20.16 -1.23 -0.83
CA LEU A 68 21.46 -0.57 -0.91
C LEU A 68 22.23 -0.72 0.40
N PHE A 69 21.62 -0.31 1.51
CA PHE A 69 22.24 -0.36 2.84
C PHE A 69 22.70 -1.77 3.22
N LEU A 70 21.78 -2.74 3.13
CA LEU A 70 22.08 -4.13 3.45
C LEU A 70 23.03 -4.76 2.43
N GLY A 71 22.91 -4.41 1.15
CA GLY A 71 23.77 -4.89 0.08
C GLY A 71 25.22 -4.45 0.27
N ILE A 72 25.45 -3.18 0.61
CA ILE A 72 26.78 -2.66 0.96
C ILE A 72 27.32 -3.40 2.19
N LEU A 73 26.51 -3.51 3.25
CA LEU A 73 26.93 -4.13 4.51
C LEU A 73 27.32 -5.60 4.33
N LEU A 74 26.54 -6.37 3.56
CA LEU A 74 26.80 -7.77 3.28
C LEU A 74 27.99 -7.97 2.33
N ALA A 75 28.06 -7.20 1.24
CA ALA A 75 29.14 -7.32 0.27
C ALA A 75 30.49 -6.93 0.89
N TYR A 76 30.57 -5.76 1.52
CA TYR A 76 31.80 -5.32 2.18
C TYR A 76 32.10 -6.15 3.42
N GLY A 77 31.09 -6.53 4.21
CA GLY A 77 31.27 -7.44 5.35
C GLY A 77 31.91 -8.77 4.92
N ARG A 78 31.46 -9.35 3.80
CA ARG A 78 32.10 -10.53 3.20
C ARG A 78 33.55 -10.25 2.80
N MET A 79 33.81 -9.17 2.07
CA MET A 79 35.17 -8.79 1.66
C MET A 79 36.12 -8.51 2.84
N TYR A 80 35.60 -8.07 3.98
CA TYR A 80 36.38 -7.92 5.22
C TYR A 80 36.71 -9.27 5.87
N VAL A 81 35.76 -10.22 5.89
CA VAL A 81 35.97 -11.56 6.44
C VAL A 81 36.94 -12.37 5.57
N ASP A 82 36.81 -12.26 4.25
CA ASP A 82 37.68 -12.93 3.27
C ASP A 82 39.05 -12.22 3.13
N ASN A 83 39.31 -11.20 3.96
CA ASN A 83 40.52 -10.36 3.99
C ASN A 83 40.84 -9.59 2.69
N GLU A 84 39.97 -9.60 1.67
CA GLU A 84 40.14 -8.84 0.42
C GLU A 84 40.28 -7.33 0.69
N MET A 85 39.44 -6.78 1.57
CA MET A 85 39.47 -5.36 1.91
C MET A 85 40.73 -4.97 2.69
N THR A 86 41.28 -5.90 3.48
CA THR A 86 42.55 -5.72 4.20
C THR A 86 43.71 -5.66 3.23
N VAL A 87 43.75 -6.56 2.24
CA VAL A 87 44.77 -6.56 1.18
C VAL A 87 44.68 -5.29 0.33
N LEU A 88 43.48 -4.88 -0.08
CA LEU A 88 43.25 -3.63 -0.81
C LEU A 88 43.81 -2.42 -0.05
N SER A 89 43.54 -2.35 1.26
CA SER A 89 44.03 -1.26 2.11
C SER A 89 45.57 -1.30 2.23
N ALA A 90 46.19 -2.49 2.29
CA ALA A 90 47.64 -2.64 2.34
C ALA A 90 48.33 -2.23 1.02
N CYS A 91 47.65 -2.39 -0.12
CA CYS A 91 48.11 -1.93 -1.43
C CYS A 91 47.88 -0.42 -1.68
N GLY A 92 47.46 0.34 -0.65
CA GLY A 92 47.28 1.79 -0.74
C GLY A 92 45.88 2.26 -1.17
N PHE A 93 44.88 1.35 -1.23
CA PHE A 93 43.50 1.77 -1.47
C PHE A 93 42.93 2.46 -0.24
N SER A 94 42.71 3.78 -0.35
CA SER A 94 42.29 4.59 0.79
C SER A 94 40.80 4.41 1.11
N LYS A 95 40.42 4.69 2.36
CA LYS A 95 39.00 4.72 2.77
C LYS A 95 38.20 5.77 1.98
N ALA A 96 38.83 6.90 1.63
CA ALA A 96 38.19 7.92 0.82
C ALA A 96 37.85 7.41 -0.58
N GLN A 97 38.71 6.57 -1.19
CA GLN A 97 38.43 5.93 -2.47
C GLN A 97 37.29 4.92 -2.37
N LEU A 98 37.18 4.16 -1.26
CA LEU A 98 36.04 3.28 -1.01
C LEU A 98 34.73 4.07 -0.93
N ILE A 99 34.72 5.15 -0.15
CA ILE A 99 33.55 6.04 0.00
C ILE A 99 33.17 6.66 -1.36
N ALA A 100 34.14 7.20 -2.09
CA ALA A 100 33.89 7.80 -3.41
C ALA A 100 33.35 6.77 -4.42
N THR A 101 33.88 5.55 -4.40
CA THR A 101 33.38 4.43 -5.22
C THR A 101 31.94 4.08 -4.85
N THR A 102 31.66 4.01 -3.55
CA THR A 102 30.31 3.72 -3.03
C THR A 102 29.32 4.79 -3.44
N LEU A 103 29.64 6.05 -3.17
CA LEU A 103 28.81 7.19 -3.56
C LEU A 103 28.54 7.23 -5.06
N GLY A 104 29.52 6.88 -5.90
CA GLY A 104 29.35 6.82 -7.35
C GLY A 104 28.15 5.97 -7.79
N PHE A 105 28.03 4.73 -7.30
CA PHE A 105 26.88 3.89 -7.64
C PHE A 105 25.64 4.18 -6.78
N SER A 106 25.80 4.67 -5.55
CA SER A 106 24.67 5.08 -4.70
C SER A 106 23.93 6.28 -5.27
N VAL A 107 24.61 7.21 -5.94
CA VAL A 107 23.98 8.32 -6.68
C VAL A 107 23.13 7.79 -7.82
N PHE A 108 23.60 6.79 -8.57
CA PHE A 108 22.80 6.15 -9.62
C PHE A 108 21.52 5.54 -9.04
N ILE A 109 21.61 4.82 -7.91
CA ILE A 109 20.44 4.25 -7.24
C ILE A 109 19.53 5.35 -6.69
N ALA A 110 20.08 6.43 -6.13
CA ALA A 110 19.31 7.56 -5.63
C ALA A 110 18.53 8.28 -6.75
N ILE A 111 19.10 8.41 -7.95
CA ILE A 111 18.39 8.93 -9.13
C ILE A 111 17.23 8.00 -9.51
N MET A 112 17.45 6.68 -9.47
CA MET A 112 16.39 5.71 -9.74
C MET A 112 15.26 5.79 -8.71
N VAL A 113 15.61 5.91 -7.43
CA VAL A 113 14.65 6.14 -6.34
C VAL A 113 13.90 7.46 -6.55
N ALA A 114 14.59 8.55 -6.90
CA ALA A 114 13.98 9.85 -7.16
C ALA A 114 12.97 9.78 -8.32
N PHE A 115 13.30 9.06 -9.39
CA PHE A 115 12.38 8.83 -10.48
C PHE A 115 11.12 8.05 -10.04
N LEU A 116 11.31 6.99 -9.25
CA LEU A 116 10.21 6.19 -8.71
C LEU A 116 9.30 7.01 -7.77
N THR A 117 9.85 7.79 -6.85
CA THR A 117 9.06 8.51 -5.83
C THR A 117 8.49 9.83 -6.34
N LEU A 118 9.21 10.59 -7.15
CA LEU A 118 8.77 11.93 -7.58
C LEU A 118 7.85 11.89 -8.80
N TRP A 119 8.01 10.90 -9.68
CA TRP A 119 7.28 10.85 -10.95
C TRP A 119 6.34 9.65 -11.07
N LEU A 120 6.81 8.45 -10.71
CA LEU A 120 6.03 7.24 -10.89
C LEU A 120 4.96 7.09 -9.79
N GLN A 121 5.33 7.27 -8.52
CA GLN A 121 4.43 7.15 -7.37
C GLN A 121 3.12 7.97 -7.48
N PRO A 122 3.11 9.27 -7.81
CA PRO A 122 1.85 10.02 -7.92
C PRO A 122 0.92 9.48 -9.02
N LYS A 123 1.49 9.00 -10.13
CA LYS A 123 0.72 8.37 -11.22
C LYS A 123 0.12 7.04 -10.77
N LEU A 124 0.90 6.21 -10.08
CA LEU A 124 0.43 4.93 -9.56
C LEU A 124 -0.63 5.13 -8.47
N ALA A 125 -0.48 6.14 -7.61
CA ALA A 125 -1.47 6.50 -6.59
C ALA A 125 -2.80 6.92 -7.23
N SER A 126 -2.76 7.79 -8.23
CA SER A 126 -3.96 8.20 -8.98
C SER A 126 -4.63 7.00 -9.67
N TYR A 127 -3.84 6.14 -10.32
CA TYR A 127 -4.36 4.95 -11.01
C TYR A 127 -4.92 3.89 -10.04
N ARG A 128 -4.29 3.72 -8.87
CA ARG A 128 -4.80 2.87 -7.78
C ARG A 128 -6.20 3.31 -7.36
N ASP A 129 -6.41 4.61 -7.21
CA ASP A 129 -7.71 5.13 -6.76
C ASP A 129 -8.76 5.05 -7.87
N HIS A 130 -8.36 5.17 -9.14
CA HIS A 130 -9.26 4.84 -10.26
C HIS A 130 -9.69 3.37 -10.24
N ILE A 131 -8.80 2.43 -9.92
CA ILE A 131 -9.18 1.02 -9.78
C ILE A 131 -10.14 0.82 -8.62
N TYR A 132 -9.91 1.48 -7.48
CA TYR A 132 -10.85 1.43 -6.35
C TYR A 132 -12.21 2.04 -6.71
N ALA A 133 -12.23 3.17 -7.42
CA ALA A 133 -13.46 3.81 -7.87
C ALA A 133 -14.22 2.93 -8.87
N GLN A 134 -13.51 2.29 -9.81
CA GLN A 134 -14.11 1.31 -10.73
C GLN A 134 -14.59 0.06 -10.01
N ALA A 135 -13.87 -0.43 -9.00
CA ALA A 135 -14.27 -1.58 -8.20
C ALA A 135 -15.49 -1.26 -7.32
N ALA A 136 -15.62 -0.03 -6.83
CA ALA A 136 -16.78 0.43 -6.09
C ALA A 136 -17.99 0.69 -7.00
N ALA A 137 -17.75 1.19 -8.22
CA ALA A 137 -18.78 1.39 -9.25
C ALA A 137 -19.17 0.11 -9.97
N ALA A 138 -18.32 -0.92 -9.94
CA ALA A 138 -18.68 -2.26 -10.39
C ALA A 138 -19.74 -2.82 -9.46
N SER A 139 -20.78 -3.39 -10.06
CA SER A 139 -21.93 -3.93 -9.33
C SER A 139 -21.51 -4.74 -8.11
N PRO A 140 -22.09 -4.48 -6.92
CA PRO A 140 -21.85 -5.29 -5.73
C PRO A 140 -22.07 -6.78 -5.97
N LEU A 141 -22.92 -7.15 -6.94
CA LEU A 141 -23.18 -8.54 -7.31
C LEU A 141 -21.96 -9.25 -7.93
N GLU A 142 -21.04 -8.52 -8.58
CA GLU A 142 -19.80 -9.11 -9.12
C GLU A 142 -18.82 -9.55 -8.02
N THR A 143 -18.92 -8.92 -6.86
CA THR A 143 -18.13 -9.20 -5.66
C THR A 143 -18.77 -10.22 -4.71
N LEU A 144 -20.05 -10.58 -4.90
CA LEU A 144 -20.73 -11.55 -4.05
C LEU A 144 -20.32 -12.98 -4.40
N PHE A 145 -20.00 -13.75 -3.36
CA PHE A 145 -19.89 -15.19 -3.44
C PHE A 145 -21.17 -15.81 -2.87
N PRO A 146 -21.82 -16.75 -3.58
CA PRO A 146 -23.00 -17.44 -3.07
C PRO A 146 -22.70 -18.16 -1.74
N GLY A 147 -23.69 -18.19 -0.85
CA GLY A 147 -23.64 -18.89 0.43
C GLY A 147 -22.81 -18.20 1.53
N ARG A 148 -22.47 -16.91 1.39
CA ARG A 148 -21.74 -16.15 2.41
C ARG A 148 -22.39 -14.79 2.71
N PHE A 149 -22.31 -14.39 3.97
CA PHE A 149 -22.68 -13.05 4.41
C PHE A 149 -21.56 -12.07 4.06
N VAL A 150 -21.90 -11.00 3.36
CA VAL A 150 -20.99 -9.91 2.98
C VAL A 150 -21.43 -8.64 3.68
N THR A 151 -20.48 -7.95 4.32
CA THR A 151 -20.71 -6.68 4.99
C THR A 151 -20.34 -5.52 4.07
N LEU A 152 -21.25 -4.56 3.90
CA LEU A 152 -21.03 -3.33 3.15
C LEU A 152 -21.07 -2.12 4.10
N ASP A 153 -20.45 -1.02 3.66
CA ASP A 153 -20.50 0.27 4.36
C ASP A 153 -20.10 0.17 5.84
N SER A 154 -18.89 -0.38 6.06
CA SER A 154 -18.31 -0.61 7.40
C SER A 154 -19.15 -1.47 8.35
N GLY A 155 -19.97 -2.37 7.81
CA GLY A 155 -20.78 -3.31 8.60
C GLY A 155 -22.22 -2.88 8.81
N ARG A 156 -22.64 -1.72 8.30
CA ARG A 156 -24.03 -1.24 8.41
C ARG A 156 -25.01 -2.06 7.58
N TRP A 157 -24.55 -2.64 6.47
CA TRP A 157 -25.37 -3.49 5.62
C TRP A 157 -24.78 -4.88 5.58
N VAL A 158 -25.61 -5.90 5.76
CA VAL A 158 -25.25 -7.31 5.59
C VAL A 158 -26.10 -7.87 4.45
N LEU A 159 -25.44 -8.43 3.44
CA LEU A 159 -26.06 -9.03 2.28
C LEU A 159 -25.71 -10.53 2.23
N TYR A 160 -26.71 -11.37 2.03
CA TYR A 160 -26.57 -12.79 1.79
C TYR A 160 -27.35 -13.17 0.54
N VAL A 161 -26.74 -14.01 -0.28
CA VAL A 161 -27.34 -14.54 -1.51
C VAL A 161 -27.01 -16.03 -1.54
N GLU A 162 -28.03 -16.87 -1.73
CA GLU A 162 -27.83 -18.31 -1.81
C GLU A 162 -27.30 -18.71 -3.17
N ASP A 163 -27.94 -18.24 -4.25
CA ASP A 163 -27.59 -18.60 -5.62
C ASP A 163 -27.39 -17.39 -6.52
N VAL A 164 -26.40 -17.48 -7.42
CA VAL A 164 -26.11 -16.45 -8.43
C VAL A 164 -26.06 -17.13 -9.80
N THR A 165 -26.82 -16.62 -10.77
CA THR A 165 -26.81 -17.15 -12.14
C THR A 165 -25.44 -16.91 -12.80
N ARG A 166 -25.05 -17.74 -13.80
CA ARG A 166 -23.75 -17.62 -14.49
C ARG A 166 -23.48 -16.23 -15.09
N ASP A 167 -24.54 -15.56 -15.55
CA ASP A 167 -24.48 -14.20 -16.10
C ASP A 167 -24.39 -13.11 -15.02
N ARG A 168 -24.42 -13.49 -13.73
CA ARG A 168 -24.36 -12.62 -12.53
C ARG A 168 -25.38 -11.47 -12.48
N ARG A 169 -26.44 -11.55 -13.28
CA ARG A 169 -27.52 -10.54 -13.34
C ARG A 169 -28.71 -10.85 -12.43
N SER A 170 -28.89 -12.11 -12.09
CA SER A 170 -29.97 -12.61 -11.24
C SER A 170 -29.42 -13.38 -10.05
N ILE A 171 -30.06 -13.17 -8.91
CA ILE A 171 -29.74 -13.76 -7.62
C ILE A 171 -30.98 -14.43 -7.03
N GLY A 172 -30.80 -15.57 -6.37
CA GLY A 172 -31.84 -16.31 -5.69
C GLY A 172 -31.66 -16.25 -4.17
N ASN A 173 -32.79 -16.23 -3.45
CA ASN A 173 -32.88 -16.20 -1.99
C ASN A 173 -31.94 -15.16 -1.37
N VAL A 174 -32.39 -13.91 -1.45
CA VAL A 174 -31.64 -12.74 -1.02
C VAL A 174 -32.08 -12.34 0.38
N PHE A 175 -31.11 -12.11 1.24
CA PHE A 175 -31.33 -11.57 2.57
C PHE A 175 -30.48 -10.31 2.75
N VAL A 176 -31.11 -9.21 3.12
CA VAL A 176 -30.47 -7.92 3.39
C VAL A 176 -30.83 -7.49 4.79
N ALA A 177 -29.84 -7.18 5.61
CA ALA A 177 -30.04 -6.55 6.91
C ALA A 177 -29.32 -5.19 6.95
N LYS A 178 -30.05 -4.15 7.33
CA LYS A 178 -29.50 -2.84 7.65
C LYS A 178 -29.51 -2.67 9.17
N MET A 179 -28.31 -2.51 9.72
CA MET A 179 -28.12 -2.18 11.14
C MET A 179 -28.49 -0.71 11.39
N PRO A 180 -29.12 -0.39 12.53
CA PRO A 180 -29.38 0.97 12.94
C PRO A 180 -28.09 1.78 13.18
N ASP A 181 -28.13 3.10 12.99
CA ASP A 181 -26.97 3.97 13.23
C ASP A 181 -26.80 4.27 14.74
N GLN A 182 -27.89 4.17 15.53
CA GLN A 182 -27.88 4.34 17.00
C GLN A 182 -28.62 3.22 17.74
N LEU A 183 -28.22 2.93 18.98
CA LEU A 183 -28.98 2.02 19.86
C LEU A 183 -30.40 2.58 20.09
N GLY A 184 -31.41 1.80 19.69
CA GLY A 184 -32.83 2.16 19.82
C GLY A 184 -33.53 2.47 18.49
N GLU A 185 -32.78 2.59 17.38
CA GLU A 185 -33.37 2.69 16.04
C GLU A 185 -33.79 1.30 15.49
N PRO A 186 -34.80 1.25 14.60
CA PRO A 186 -35.32 0.00 14.07
C PRO A 186 -34.35 -0.66 13.08
N TRP A 187 -34.15 -1.96 13.22
CA TRP A 187 -33.50 -2.80 12.23
C TRP A 187 -34.37 -2.89 10.99
N THR A 188 -33.77 -2.88 9.81
CA THR A 188 -34.49 -3.19 8.57
C THR A 188 -33.96 -4.49 7.98
N ILE A 189 -34.81 -5.50 7.87
CA ILE A 189 -34.49 -6.78 7.27
C ILE A 189 -35.36 -6.96 6.03
N VAL A 190 -34.76 -7.35 4.92
CA VAL A 190 -35.43 -7.57 3.64
C VAL A 190 -35.08 -8.98 3.17
N SER A 191 -36.09 -9.81 2.96
CA SER A 191 -35.96 -11.15 2.40
C SER A 191 -36.71 -11.23 1.07
N ALA A 192 -36.15 -11.87 0.06
CA ALA A 192 -36.75 -12.04 -1.26
C ALA A 192 -36.35 -13.35 -1.93
N ASN A 193 -37.26 -13.95 -2.69
CA ASN A 193 -36.99 -15.20 -3.41
C ASN A 193 -36.07 -14.99 -4.62
N ALA A 194 -36.23 -13.87 -5.32
CA ALA A 194 -35.42 -13.55 -6.49
C ALA A 194 -35.05 -12.07 -6.51
N GLY A 195 -33.86 -11.75 -7.00
CA GLY A 195 -33.42 -10.39 -7.24
C GLY A 195 -32.72 -10.28 -8.58
N HIS A 196 -32.82 -9.11 -9.20
CA HIS A 196 -32.01 -8.78 -10.37
C HIS A 196 -31.53 -7.34 -10.29
N GLN A 197 -30.40 -7.08 -10.94
CA GLN A 197 -29.88 -5.73 -11.04
C GLN A 197 -30.53 -4.99 -12.19
N MET A 198 -30.89 -3.74 -11.96
CA MET A 198 -31.35 -2.81 -12.97
C MET A 198 -30.57 -1.51 -12.84
N THR A 199 -29.88 -1.11 -13.89
CA THR A 199 -29.31 0.24 -14.01
C THR A 199 -30.35 1.12 -14.68
N ASP A 200 -30.70 2.22 -14.03
CA ASP A 200 -31.56 3.23 -14.63
C ASP A 200 -30.76 3.97 -15.72
N LYS A 201 -31.30 3.99 -16.94
CA LYS A 201 -30.63 4.57 -18.12
C LYS A 201 -30.62 6.10 -18.10
N GLU A 202 -31.53 6.73 -17.36
CA GLU A 202 -31.63 8.19 -17.31
C GLU A 202 -30.80 8.78 -16.16
N THR A 203 -30.80 8.14 -15.00
CA THR A 203 -30.06 8.60 -13.81
C THR A 203 -28.67 7.97 -13.67
N GLY A 204 -28.42 6.83 -14.32
CA GLY A 204 -27.21 6.05 -14.13
C GLY A 204 -27.14 5.33 -12.77
N ASP A 205 -28.21 5.39 -11.97
CA ASP A 205 -28.26 4.76 -10.66
C ASP A 205 -28.44 3.25 -10.77
N GLU A 206 -27.74 2.49 -9.93
CA GLU A 206 -27.90 1.05 -9.82
C GLU A 206 -28.93 0.69 -8.75
N PHE A 207 -29.92 -0.09 -9.14
CA PHE A 207 -30.96 -0.63 -8.27
C PHE A 207 -30.85 -2.15 -8.19
N LEU A 208 -31.01 -2.68 -6.98
CA LEU A 208 -31.29 -4.08 -6.77
C LEU A 208 -32.80 -4.26 -6.65
N VAL A 209 -33.41 -4.83 -7.68
CA VAL A 209 -34.85 -5.09 -7.70
C VAL A 209 -35.09 -6.49 -7.16
N LEU A 210 -35.66 -6.55 -5.96
CA LEU A 210 -36.07 -7.77 -5.28
C LEU A 210 -37.51 -8.10 -5.62
N THR A 211 -37.82 -9.37 -5.81
CA THR A 211 -39.08 -9.89 -6.31
C THR A 211 -39.64 -10.91 -5.34
N ASP A 212 -40.93 -10.79 -5.05
CA ASP A 212 -41.69 -11.66 -4.15
C ASP A 212 -40.98 -11.85 -2.80
N GLY A 213 -41.13 -10.85 -1.93
CA GLY A 213 -40.44 -10.81 -0.64
C GLY A 213 -41.17 -10.05 0.44
N SER A 214 -40.53 -9.99 1.60
CA SER A 214 -41.03 -9.32 2.80
C SER A 214 -39.96 -8.41 3.39
N ARG A 215 -40.36 -7.20 3.77
CA ARG A 215 -39.54 -6.26 4.52
C ARG A 215 -40.06 -6.17 5.94
N TYR A 216 -39.17 -6.40 6.89
CA TYR A 216 -39.40 -6.29 8.32
C TYR A 216 -38.67 -5.05 8.83
N THR A 217 -39.34 -4.20 9.59
CA THR A 217 -38.73 -3.04 10.22
C THR A 217 -39.19 -2.95 11.67
N GLY A 218 -38.27 -2.90 12.63
CA GLY A 218 -38.61 -2.87 14.05
C GLY A 218 -37.39 -3.01 14.97
N VAL A 219 -37.60 -2.78 16.27
CA VAL A 219 -36.55 -2.92 17.28
C VAL A 219 -36.63 -4.31 17.91
N PRO A 220 -35.55 -5.12 17.90
CA PRO A 220 -35.55 -6.43 18.54
C PRO A 220 -35.98 -6.35 20.01
N GLY A 221 -36.95 -7.17 20.40
CA GLY A 221 -37.51 -7.20 21.76
C GLY A 221 -38.73 -6.30 21.99
N GLN A 222 -39.09 -5.46 21.02
CA GLN A 222 -40.36 -4.72 21.01
C GLN A 222 -41.35 -5.41 20.06
N ASN A 223 -42.66 -5.26 20.27
CA ASN A 223 -43.68 -5.92 19.46
C ASN A 223 -44.20 -5.04 18.29
N ASP A 224 -43.58 -3.88 18.07
CA ASP A 224 -43.97 -2.86 17.10
C ASP A 224 -43.30 -3.08 15.73
N PHE A 225 -43.36 -4.31 15.21
CA PHE A 225 -42.79 -4.64 13.91
C PHE A 225 -43.72 -4.21 12.76
N GLN A 226 -43.16 -3.47 11.81
CA GLN A 226 -43.78 -3.19 10.53
C GLN A 226 -43.36 -4.26 9.51
N ILE A 227 -44.34 -4.99 8.97
CA ILE A 227 -44.13 -6.02 7.95
C ILE A 227 -44.78 -5.57 6.64
N VAL A 228 -43.99 -5.48 5.57
CA VAL A 228 -44.44 -5.13 4.23
C VAL A 228 -44.16 -6.28 3.29
N ASN A 229 -45.22 -6.89 2.75
CA ASN A 229 -45.12 -7.87 1.69
C ASN A 229 -45.15 -7.15 0.34
N TYR A 230 -44.18 -7.43 -0.52
CA TYR A 230 -44.03 -6.76 -1.80
C TYR A 230 -43.88 -7.78 -2.94
N LYS A 231 -44.42 -7.43 -4.10
CA LYS A 231 -44.13 -8.14 -5.35
C LYS A 231 -42.81 -7.68 -5.96
N GLN A 232 -42.52 -6.39 -5.90
CA GLN A 232 -41.27 -5.79 -6.33
C GLN A 232 -40.83 -4.73 -5.34
N TYR A 233 -39.54 -4.75 -4.99
CA TYR A 233 -38.92 -3.79 -4.10
C TYR A 233 -37.53 -3.42 -4.61
N GLY A 234 -37.38 -2.18 -5.05
CA GLY A 234 -36.11 -1.64 -5.49
C GLY A 234 -35.34 -1.05 -4.31
N VAL A 235 -34.17 -1.59 -4.00
CA VAL A 235 -33.19 -0.94 -3.12
C VAL A 235 -32.21 -0.19 -4.00
N ARG A 236 -32.14 1.13 -3.84
CA ARG A 236 -31.08 1.92 -4.47
C ARG A 236 -29.77 1.58 -3.78
N ILE A 237 -28.81 1.08 -4.54
CA ILE A 237 -27.45 0.92 -4.05
C ILE A 237 -26.77 2.26 -4.29
N GLN A 238 -26.77 3.12 -3.27
CA GLN A 238 -25.89 4.28 -3.29
C GLN A 238 -24.47 3.76 -3.10
N VAL A 239 -23.76 3.56 -4.21
CA VAL A 239 -22.29 3.58 -4.20
C VAL A 239 -21.96 4.99 -3.72
N ALA A 240 -21.68 5.13 -2.43
CA ALA A 240 -21.12 6.36 -1.93
C ALA A 240 -19.87 6.60 -2.76
N GLN A 241 -19.91 7.55 -3.70
CA GLN A 241 -18.71 8.08 -4.28
C GLN A 241 -17.97 8.66 -3.08
N PRO A 242 -16.89 8.02 -2.57
CA PRO A 242 -16.12 8.67 -1.53
C PRO A 242 -15.77 10.01 -2.14
N LYS A 243 -16.11 11.13 -1.47
CA LYS A 243 -15.63 12.44 -1.91
C LYS A 243 -14.12 12.25 -2.04
N MET A 244 -13.64 12.12 -3.27
CA MET A 244 -12.23 11.90 -3.57
C MET A 244 -11.56 13.23 -3.29
N ARG A 245 -11.40 13.55 -2.00
CA ARG A 245 -10.42 14.51 -1.56
C ARG A 245 -9.12 13.91 -2.07
N GLN A 246 -8.58 14.51 -3.13
CA GLN A 246 -7.30 14.10 -3.69
C GLN A 246 -6.32 14.09 -2.53
N GLN A 247 -5.92 12.88 -2.10
CA GLN A 247 -4.94 12.75 -1.04
C GLN A 247 -3.64 13.37 -1.55
N ALA A 248 -2.84 13.95 -0.65
CA ALA A 248 -1.57 14.58 -1.04
C ALA A 248 -0.68 13.63 -1.87
N GLU A 249 -0.78 12.32 -1.62
CA GLU A 249 -0.12 11.24 -2.39
C GLU A 249 -0.44 11.24 -3.90
N GLN A 250 -1.62 11.70 -4.32
CA GLN A 250 -2.04 11.70 -5.72
C GLN A 250 -1.50 12.89 -6.51
N LEU A 251 -1.13 13.97 -5.83
CA LEU A 251 -0.74 15.21 -6.49
C LEU A 251 0.63 15.04 -7.18
N PRO A 252 0.76 15.51 -8.44
CA PRO A 252 2.05 15.66 -9.08
C PRO A 252 2.99 16.47 -8.21
N THR A 253 4.26 16.08 -8.16
CA THR A 253 5.28 16.73 -7.32
C THR A 253 5.41 18.24 -7.59
N ILE A 254 5.19 18.68 -8.84
CA ILE A 254 5.17 20.11 -9.18
C ILE A 254 3.99 20.86 -8.53
N GLN A 255 2.82 20.22 -8.41
CA GLN A 255 1.65 20.81 -7.76
C GLN A 255 1.83 20.83 -6.24
N LEU A 256 2.47 19.80 -5.66
CA LEU A 256 2.87 19.80 -4.26
C LEU A 256 3.83 20.96 -3.93
N TRP A 257 4.78 21.24 -4.82
CA TRP A 257 5.69 22.38 -4.67
C TRP A 257 4.96 23.73 -4.65
N GLN A 258 3.94 23.88 -5.51
CA GLN A 258 3.11 25.09 -5.55
C GLN A 258 2.22 25.22 -4.31
N LYS A 259 1.68 24.10 -3.81
CA LYS A 259 0.87 24.02 -2.59
C LYS A 259 1.69 23.83 -1.32
N ARG A 260 2.99 24.16 -1.31
CA ARG A 260 3.87 23.95 -0.15
C ARG A 260 3.41 24.62 1.15
N ASN A 261 2.49 25.58 1.09
CA ASN A 261 1.92 26.22 2.28
C ASN A 261 0.84 25.35 2.96
N ASP A 262 0.30 24.36 2.25
CA ASP A 262 -0.57 23.34 2.81
C ASP A 262 0.27 22.28 3.52
N ILE A 263 -0.12 21.95 4.76
CA ILE A 263 0.62 21.06 5.66
C ILE A 263 0.68 19.64 5.08
N GLU A 264 -0.43 19.14 4.52
CA GLU A 264 -0.50 17.81 3.92
C GLU A 264 0.42 17.71 2.68
N ALA A 265 0.45 18.77 1.87
CA ALA A 265 1.27 18.82 0.66
C ALA A 265 2.77 18.96 0.99
N ALA A 266 3.12 19.75 2.00
CA ALA A 266 4.50 19.91 2.46
C ALA A 266 5.06 18.61 3.04
N ALA A 267 4.29 17.91 3.88
CA ALA A 267 4.70 16.62 4.45
C ALA A 267 4.97 15.57 3.36
N GLU A 268 4.10 15.49 2.36
CA GLU A 268 4.26 14.55 1.24
C GLU A 268 5.47 14.89 0.37
N LEU A 269 5.69 16.17 0.07
CA LEU A 269 6.85 16.62 -0.71
C LEU A 269 8.16 16.27 0.01
N GLN A 270 8.23 16.54 1.32
CA GLN A 270 9.39 16.21 2.13
C GLN A 270 9.63 14.70 2.19
N TRP A 271 8.58 13.90 2.34
CA TRP A 271 8.68 12.44 2.31
C TRP A 271 9.27 11.92 0.99
N ARG A 272 8.80 12.45 -0.16
CA ARG A 272 9.32 12.04 -1.47
C ARG A 272 10.78 12.42 -1.69
N LEU A 273 11.19 13.58 -1.20
CA LEU A 273 12.58 14.07 -1.25
C LEU A 273 13.48 13.34 -0.24
N ALA A 274 12.94 12.90 0.89
CA ALA A 274 13.66 12.17 1.91
C ALA A 274 14.16 10.82 1.37
N MET A 275 13.45 10.15 0.47
CA MET A 275 13.83 8.81 -0.04
C MET A 275 15.15 8.80 -0.84
N PRO A 276 15.36 9.69 -1.84
CA PRO A 276 16.67 9.81 -2.50
C PRO A 276 17.79 10.24 -1.56
N VAL A 277 17.51 11.18 -0.64
CA VAL A 277 18.52 11.66 0.33
C VAL A 277 18.89 10.54 1.30
N ALA A 278 17.91 9.79 1.79
CA ALA A 278 18.09 8.61 2.63
C ALA A 278 18.97 7.57 1.94
N THR A 279 18.80 7.38 0.63
CA THR A 279 19.64 6.45 -0.15
C THR A 279 21.13 6.79 -0.01
N ILE A 280 21.49 8.07 -0.10
CA ILE A 280 22.89 8.52 0.05
C ILE A 280 23.37 8.40 1.50
N ILE A 281 22.56 8.80 2.47
CA ILE A 281 22.89 8.71 3.90
C ILE A 281 23.13 7.25 4.30
N LEU A 282 22.21 6.36 3.91
CA LEU A 282 22.29 4.93 4.17
C LEU A 282 23.49 4.29 3.45
N ALA A 283 23.87 4.78 2.27
CA ALA A 283 25.10 4.33 1.61
C ALA A 283 26.33 4.56 2.49
N LEU A 284 26.50 5.80 2.97
CA LEU A 284 27.62 6.20 3.82
C LEU A 284 27.62 5.43 5.13
N LEU A 285 26.44 5.26 5.73
CA LEU A 285 26.28 4.51 6.96
C LEU A 285 26.58 3.02 6.76
N GLY A 286 26.18 2.45 5.62
CA GLY A 286 26.52 1.10 5.21
C GLY A 286 28.03 0.88 5.11
N VAL A 287 28.76 1.82 4.51
CA VAL A 287 30.24 1.77 4.45
C VAL A 287 30.82 1.79 5.86
N ALA A 288 30.37 2.72 6.72
CA ALA A 288 30.88 2.85 8.09
C ALA A 288 30.63 1.59 8.93
N MET A 289 29.44 1.00 8.82
CA MET A 289 29.05 -0.20 9.58
C MET A 289 29.53 -1.51 8.96
N SER A 290 29.97 -1.53 7.69
CA SER A 290 30.42 -2.76 7.04
C SER A 290 31.71 -3.36 7.60
N ARG A 291 32.45 -2.60 8.41
CA ARG A 291 33.73 -3.06 8.96
C ARG A 291 33.51 -4.11 10.05
N VAL A 292 33.74 -5.37 9.68
CA VAL A 292 33.70 -6.51 10.60
C VAL A 292 35.11 -7.00 10.88
N ARG A 293 35.42 -7.37 12.13
CA ARG A 293 36.67 -8.07 12.45
C ARG A 293 36.58 -9.52 11.90
N PRO A 294 37.63 -10.10 11.30
CA PRO A 294 37.56 -11.43 10.64
C PRO A 294 36.99 -12.59 11.47
N ARG A 295 36.94 -12.46 12.82
CA ARG A 295 36.45 -13.49 13.75
C ARG A 295 34.99 -13.35 14.18
N TYR A 296 34.30 -12.28 13.80
CA TYR A 296 32.92 -12.01 14.23
C TYR A 296 31.85 -12.55 13.27
N GLY A 297 32.24 -13.14 12.14
CA GLY A 297 31.32 -13.70 11.14
C GLY A 297 30.63 -12.63 10.30
N ARG A 298 30.27 -12.98 9.06
CA ARG A 298 29.74 -12.03 8.04
C ARG A 298 28.47 -11.27 8.45
N PHE A 299 27.72 -11.78 9.43
CA PHE A 299 26.44 -11.21 9.87
C PHE A 299 26.52 -10.43 11.19
N ALA A 300 27.71 -10.26 11.79
CA ALA A 300 27.85 -9.62 13.10
C ALA A 300 27.24 -8.21 13.18
N ASN A 301 27.41 -7.42 12.12
CA ASN A 301 26.91 -6.04 12.10
C ASN A 301 25.49 -5.93 11.54
N LEU A 302 24.85 -7.05 11.16
CA LEU A 302 23.54 -7.03 10.52
C LEU A 302 22.44 -6.63 11.50
N LEU A 303 22.41 -7.23 12.70
CA LEU A 303 21.43 -6.89 13.73
C LEU A 303 21.50 -5.42 14.19
N PRO A 304 22.67 -4.87 14.59
CA PRO A 304 22.75 -3.45 14.95
C PRO A 304 22.46 -2.52 13.77
N ALA A 305 22.79 -2.92 12.53
CA ALA A 305 22.44 -2.16 11.34
C ALA A 305 20.93 -2.12 11.08
N ILE A 306 20.23 -3.26 11.21
CA ILE A 306 18.76 -3.29 11.11
C ILE A 306 18.13 -2.40 12.18
N LEU A 307 18.58 -2.50 13.43
CA LEU A 307 18.06 -1.65 14.52
C LEU A 307 18.25 -0.17 14.21
N LEU A 308 19.43 0.23 13.74
CA LEU A 308 19.68 1.61 13.37
C LEU A 308 18.80 2.06 12.20
N TYR A 309 18.62 1.20 11.19
CA TYR A 309 17.71 1.48 10.08
C TYR A 309 16.27 1.65 10.55
N VAL A 310 15.79 0.79 11.45
CA VAL A 310 14.44 0.90 12.02
C VAL A 310 14.28 2.23 12.76
N VAL A 311 15.24 2.61 13.60
CA VAL A 311 15.25 3.92 14.28
C VAL A 311 15.23 5.07 13.26
N TYR A 312 16.03 4.99 12.20
CA TYR A 312 16.06 5.99 11.14
C TYR A 312 14.71 6.09 10.40
N ALA A 313 14.13 4.95 10.03
CA ALA A 313 12.82 4.91 9.36
C ALA A 313 11.72 5.47 10.26
N ASP A 314 11.69 5.08 11.54
CA ASP A 314 10.73 5.57 12.52
C ASP A 314 10.86 7.08 12.71
N LEU A 315 12.08 7.64 12.73
CA LEU A 315 12.29 9.08 12.80
C LEU A 315 11.71 9.83 11.59
N ILE A 316 11.84 9.28 10.38
CA ILE A 316 11.21 9.88 9.18
C ILE A 316 9.68 9.78 9.27
N PHE A 317 9.14 8.64 9.71
CA PHE A 317 7.69 8.51 9.91
C PHE A 317 7.17 9.48 10.97
N VAL A 318 7.87 9.63 12.08
CA VAL A 318 7.54 10.56 13.15
C VAL A 318 7.64 12.01 12.66
N SER A 319 8.65 12.36 11.87
CA SER A 319 8.77 13.72 11.32
C SER A 319 7.62 14.04 10.37
N GLN A 320 7.26 13.12 9.48
CA GLN A 320 6.11 13.27 8.59
C GLN A 320 4.80 13.43 9.39
N ALA A 321 4.58 12.58 10.39
CA ALA A 321 3.39 12.64 11.25
C ALA A 321 3.35 13.92 12.10
N ALA A 322 4.49 14.41 12.56
CA ALA A 322 4.59 15.64 13.35
C ALA A 322 4.29 16.89 12.51
N ILE A 323 4.69 16.88 11.23
CA ILE A 323 4.36 17.94 10.27
C ILE A 323 2.87 17.94 9.98
N GLN A 324 2.27 16.78 9.70
CA GLN A 324 0.81 16.65 9.50
C GLN A 324 0.00 17.15 10.70
N LYS A 325 0.53 17.01 11.92
CA LYS A 325 -0.10 17.52 13.16
C LYS A 325 0.27 18.98 13.50
N ALA A 326 0.87 19.72 12.56
CA ALA A 326 1.25 21.14 12.69
C ALA A 326 2.18 21.47 13.88
N ARG A 327 2.94 20.50 14.40
CA ARG A 327 3.79 20.72 15.60
C ARG A 327 5.17 21.34 15.28
N PHE A 328 5.58 21.42 14.02
CA PHE A 328 6.84 22.05 13.61
C PHE A 328 6.64 23.03 12.44
N HIS A 329 7.27 24.21 12.55
CA HIS A 329 7.31 25.19 11.47
C HIS A 329 8.00 24.61 10.23
N LEU A 330 7.43 24.92 9.05
CA LEU A 330 7.77 24.41 7.71
C LEU A 330 9.25 24.50 7.26
N GLY A 331 10.14 25.12 8.03
CA GLY A 331 11.55 25.30 7.70
C GLY A 331 12.55 24.40 8.44
N LEU A 332 12.12 23.62 9.43
CA LEU A 332 13.04 22.88 10.33
C LEU A 332 12.90 21.34 10.27
N GLY A 333 12.10 20.81 9.35
CA GLY A 333 12.06 19.36 9.08
C GLY A 333 13.28 18.94 8.27
N CYS A 334 14.30 18.43 8.97
CA CYS A 334 15.59 17.91 8.47
C CYS A 334 16.65 18.98 8.15
N GLY A 335 17.29 19.47 9.22
CA GLY A 335 18.71 19.87 9.22
C GLY A 335 19.50 18.91 10.10
#